data_AF-A0AAI8ZQV9-F1
#
_entry.id   AF-A0AAI8ZQV9-F1
#
_cell.length_a   1.000
_cell.length_b   1.000
_cell.length_c   1.000
_cell.angle_alpha   90.00
_cell.angle_beta   90.00
_cell.angle_gamma   90.00
#
_symmetry.space_group_name_H-M   'P 1'
#
loop_
_entity.id
_entity.type
_entity.pdbx_description
1 polymer ?
#
loop_
_entity_poly.entity_id
_entity_poly.type
_entity_poly.pdbx_seq_one_letter_code
_entity_poly.pdbx_strand_id
1 'polypeptide(L)'
;MVKNLLSLTERRLERVKQERQTLLRAIQTLKQEQQDIHMRVNALEAQSTLYEQSAELTRDAFFERQRHKAALLAEVARLLYQQESLSSEQKKLEQQQRLLQQRLIETNNRYEKFQSYLKQERLRLRLNLALQQQDEIEELSTYGGDKTGT
;
A
#
# COMPACT_ATOMS: atom_id res chain seq x y z
N MET A 1 27.11 8.74 12.65
CA MET A 1 26.13 7.69 13.03
C MET A 1 24.70 8.04 12.61
N VAL A 2 24.18 9.23 12.94
CA VAL A 2 22.76 9.60 12.66
C VAL A 2 22.42 9.77 11.17
N LYS A 3 23.34 10.26 10.33
CA LYS A 3 23.14 10.30 8.86
C LYS A 3 22.92 8.91 8.24
N ASN A 4 23.58 7.87 8.79
CA ASN A 4 23.42 6.48 8.34
C ASN A 4 22.06 5.90 8.79
N LEU A 5 21.54 6.36 9.94
CA LEU A 5 20.20 6.00 10.38
C LEU A 5 19.13 6.65 9.51
N LEU A 6 19.32 7.91 9.10
CA LEU A 6 18.41 8.59 8.16
C LEU A 6 18.33 7.83 6.83
N SER A 7 19.46 7.52 6.20
CA SER A 7 19.48 6.80 4.92
C SER A 7 18.89 5.39 5.02
N LEU A 8 19.08 4.71 6.16
CA LEU A 8 18.42 3.43 6.43
C LEU A 8 16.89 3.60 6.55
N THR A 9 16.42 4.64 7.24
CA THR A 9 14.97 4.91 7.36
C THR A 9 14.34 5.31 6.03
N GLU A 10 15.04 6.08 5.20
CA GLU A 10 14.60 6.41 3.83
C GLU A 10 14.43 5.14 2.99
N ARG A 11 15.43 4.26 2.98
CA ARG A 11 15.33 2.98 2.25
C ARG A 11 14.17 2.12 2.75
N ARG A 12 13.93 2.09 4.06
CA ARG A 12 12.79 1.37 4.64
C ARG A 12 11.45 1.99 4.22
N LEU A 13 11.35 3.31 4.24
CA LEU A 13 10.16 4.03 3.80
C LEU A 13 9.86 3.75 2.32
N GLU A 14 10.87 3.79 1.46
CA GLU A 14 10.71 3.48 0.03
C GLU A 14 10.26 2.03 -0.21
N ARG A 15 10.80 1.06 0.54
CA ARG A 15 10.31 -0.34 0.48
C ARG A 15 8.85 -0.44 0.88
N VAL A 16 8.44 0.19 1.97
CA VAL A 16 7.04 0.16 2.42
C VAL A 16 6.12 0.83 1.39
N LYS A 17 6.56 1.91 0.72
CA LYS A 17 5.80 2.52 -0.38
C LYS A 17 5.66 1.59 -1.58
N GLN A 18 6.72 0.87 -1.95
CA GLN A 18 6.67 -0.13 -3.03
C GLN A 18 5.72 -1.28 -2.68
N GLU A 19 5.82 -1.83 -1.47
CA GLU A 19 4.89 -2.86 -0.96
C GLU A 19 3.44 -2.36 -0.98
N ARG A 20 3.19 -1.09 -0.65
CA ARG A 20 1.86 -0.48 -0.77
C ARG A 20 1.37 -0.50 -2.21
N GLN A 21 2.21 -0.13 -3.17
CA GLN A 21 1.84 -0.08 -4.58
C GLN A 21 1.53 -1.49 -5.12
N THR A 22 2.32 -2.50 -4.76
CA THR A 22 2.06 -3.88 -5.15
C THR A 22 0.74 -4.38 -4.57
N LEU A 23 0.47 -4.06 -3.30
CA LEU A 23 -0.77 -4.45 -2.64
C LEU A 23 -1.99 -3.78 -3.29
N LEU A 24 -1.90 -2.48 -3.63
CA LEU A 24 -2.97 -1.76 -4.32
C LEU A 24 -3.28 -2.36 -5.68
N ARG A 25 -2.24 -2.76 -6.44
CA ARG A 25 -2.42 -3.46 -7.72
C ARG A 25 -3.13 -4.80 -7.52
N ALA A 26 -2.71 -5.60 -6.54
CA ALA A 26 -3.34 -6.88 -6.23
C ALA A 26 -4.83 -6.72 -5.86
N ILE A 27 -5.16 -5.71 -5.03
CA ILE A 27 -6.56 -5.39 -4.69
C ILE A 27 -7.36 -4.99 -5.95
N GLN A 28 -6.77 -4.22 -6.85
CA GLN A 28 -7.43 -3.81 -8.09
C GLN A 28 -7.68 -5.00 -9.03
N THR A 29 -6.69 -5.88 -9.20
CA THR A 29 -6.84 -7.13 -9.98
C THR A 29 -7.95 -8.00 -9.40
N LEU A 30 -7.95 -8.22 -8.08
CA LEU A 30 -8.97 -9.04 -7.42
C LEU A 30 -10.38 -8.45 -7.59
N LYS A 31 -10.52 -7.12 -7.52
CA LYS A 31 -11.80 -6.45 -7.79
C LYS A 31 -12.28 -6.65 -9.23
N GLN A 32 -11.35 -6.60 -10.19
CA GLN A 32 -11.67 -6.86 -11.59
C GLN A 32 -12.15 -8.31 -11.77
N GLU A 33 -11.44 -9.28 -11.20
CA GLU A 33 -11.83 -10.69 -11.26
C GLU A 33 -13.21 -10.95 -10.65
N GLN A 34 -13.51 -10.31 -9.50
CA GLN A 34 -14.85 -10.41 -8.89
C GLN A 34 -15.94 -9.83 -9.79
N GLN A 35 -15.68 -8.70 -10.46
CA GLN A 35 -16.63 -8.10 -11.40
C GLN A 35 -16.85 -9.00 -12.61
N ASP A 36 -15.78 -9.57 -13.17
CA ASP A 36 -15.84 -10.46 -14.32
C ASP A 36 -16.65 -11.73 -14.00
N ILE A 37 -16.41 -12.33 -12.82
CA ILE A 37 -17.20 -13.48 -12.34
C ILE A 37 -18.67 -13.09 -12.17
N HIS A 38 -18.95 -11.95 -11.56
CA HIS A 38 -20.33 -11.51 -11.35
C HIS A 38 -21.07 -11.29 -12.68
N MET A 39 -20.43 -10.64 -13.66
CA MET A 39 -20.99 -10.50 -15.00
C MET A 39 -21.24 -11.85 -15.67
N ARG A 40 -20.31 -12.80 -15.50
CA ARG A 40 -20.43 -14.14 -16.07
C ARG A 40 -21.59 -14.92 -15.44
N VAL A 41 -21.73 -14.86 -14.12
CA VAL A 41 -22.85 -15.49 -13.39
C VAL A 41 -24.18 -14.92 -13.88
N ASN A 42 -24.32 -13.59 -13.94
CA ASN A 42 -25.56 -12.95 -14.43
C ASN A 42 -25.91 -13.37 -15.87
N ALA A 43 -24.91 -13.49 -16.74
CA ALA A 43 -25.12 -13.96 -18.12
C ALA A 43 -25.58 -15.43 -18.18
N LEU A 44 -24.98 -16.30 -17.37
CA LEU A 44 -25.37 -17.71 -17.28
C LEU A 44 -26.78 -17.84 -16.67
N GLU A 45 -27.08 -17.14 -15.58
CA GLU A 45 -28.42 -17.14 -14.99
C GLU A 45 -29.50 -16.69 -15.98
N ALA A 46 -29.23 -15.63 -16.76
CA ALA A 46 -30.11 -15.22 -17.85
C ALA A 46 -30.29 -16.31 -18.91
N GLN A 47 -29.22 -17.02 -19.30
CA GLN A 47 -29.31 -18.17 -20.20
C GLN A 47 -30.12 -19.33 -19.60
N SER A 48 -30.07 -19.52 -18.28
CA SER A 48 -30.83 -20.57 -17.60
C SER A 48 -32.34 -20.41 -17.78
N THR A 49 -32.84 -19.17 -17.88
CA THR A 49 -34.26 -18.87 -18.07
C THR A 49 -34.77 -19.31 -19.45
N LEU A 50 -33.90 -19.35 -20.47
CA LEU A 50 -34.21 -19.90 -21.80
C LEU A 50 -34.55 -21.39 -21.72
N TYR A 51 -34.02 -22.08 -20.71
CA TYR A 51 -34.31 -23.49 -20.47
C TYR A 51 -35.60 -23.74 -19.67
N GLU A 52 -36.42 -22.72 -19.40
CA GLU A 52 -37.69 -22.87 -18.66
C GLU A 52 -38.95 -22.85 -19.55
N GLN A 53 -38.84 -22.44 -20.81
CA GLN A 53 -39.95 -22.37 -21.78
C GLN A 53 -40.51 -23.76 -22.15
N SER A 54 -41.77 -24.06 -21.88
CA SER A 54 -42.37 -25.41 -21.91
C SER A 54 -42.64 -26.08 -23.28
N ALA A 55 -42.13 -25.56 -24.40
CA ALA A 55 -42.47 -26.08 -25.72
C ALA A 55 -41.52 -27.19 -26.20
N GLU A 56 -41.69 -28.40 -25.70
CA GLU A 56 -40.93 -29.57 -26.19
C GLU A 56 -41.86 -30.62 -26.80
N LEU A 57 -41.58 -30.97 -28.05
CA LEU A 57 -42.40 -31.88 -28.84
C LEU A 57 -41.98 -33.35 -28.67
N THR A 58 -40.79 -33.63 -28.10
CA THR A 58 -40.25 -35.00 -27.94
C THR A 58 -39.59 -35.20 -26.57
N ARG A 59 -39.64 -36.45 -26.08
CA ARG A 59 -39.01 -36.85 -24.81
C ARG A 59 -37.49 -36.64 -24.80
N ASP A 60 -36.81 -36.91 -25.90
CA ASP A 60 -35.36 -36.75 -25.97
C ASP A 60 -34.94 -35.28 -25.90
N ALA A 61 -35.71 -34.38 -26.53
CA ALA A 61 -35.51 -32.93 -26.41
C ALA A 61 -35.63 -32.44 -24.96
N PHE A 62 -36.56 -33.01 -24.19
CA PHE A 62 -36.69 -32.73 -22.75
C PHE A 62 -35.43 -33.09 -21.97
N PHE A 63 -34.95 -34.33 -22.12
CA PHE A 63 -33.78 -34.76 -21.35
C PHE A 63 -32.50 -34.02 -21.76
N GLU A 64 -32.29 -33.75 -23.05
CA GLU A 64 -31.15 -32.96 -23.51
C GLU A 64 -31.17 -31.54 -22.95
N ARG A 65 -32.35 -30.91 -22.92
CA ARG A 65 -32.48 -29.59 -22.33
C ARG A 65 -32.20 -29.57 -20.84
N GLN A 66 -32.72 -30.55 -20.10
CA GLN A 66 -32.42 -30.68 -18.66
C GLN A 66 -30.93 -30.91 -18.41
N ARG A 67 -30.24 -31.68 -19.28
CA ARG A 67 -28.78 -31.84 -19.22
C ARG A 67 -28.05 -30.52 -19.43
N HIS A 68 -28.44 -29.72 -20.42
CA HIS A 68 -27.85 -28.40 -20.65
C HIS A 68 -28.12 -27.44 -19.49
N LYS A 69 -29.34 -27.41 -18.95
CA LYS A 69 -29.67 -26.61 -17.76
C LYS A 69 -28.83 -27.01 -16.56
N ALA A 70 -28.69 -28.31 -16.29
CA ALA A 70 -27.89 -28.82 -15.18
C ALA A 70 -26.40 -28.49 -15.34
N ALA A 71 -25.84 -28.61 -16.55
CA ALA A 71 -24.46 -28.22 -16.83
C ALA A 71 -24.22 -26.73 -16.57
N LEU A 72 -25.18 -25.89 -16.98
CA LEU A 72 -25.11 -24.45 -16.79
C LEU A 72 -25.20 -24.05 -15.31
N LEU A 73 -26.12 -24.66 -14.56
CA LEU A 73 -26.23 -24.47 -13.10
C LEU A 73 -24.97 -24.95 -12.36
N ALA A 74 -24.34 -26.03 -12.81
CA ALA A 74 -23.06 -26.47 -12.26
C ALA A 74 -21.93 -25.46 -12.51
N GLU A 75 -21.90 -24.82 -13.69
CA GLU A 75 -20.96 -23.73 -13.98
C GLU A 75 -21.20 -22.52 -13.08
N VAL A 76 -22.46 -22.12 -12.88
CA VAL A 76 -22.83 -21.05 -11.94
C VAL A 76 -22.37 -21.38 -10.52
N ALA A 77 -22.66 -22.59 -10.02
CA ALA A 77 -22.24 -23.01 -8.68
C ALA A 77 -20.70 -22.96 -8.51
N ARG A 78 -19.95 -23.39 -9.54
CA ARG A 78 -18.48 -23.31 -9.55
C ARG A 78 -17.99 -21.87 -9.45
N LEU A 79 -18.60 -20.94 -10.19
CA LEU A 79 -18.24 -19.53 -10.18
C LEU A 79 -18.58 -18.86 -8.84
N LEU A 80 -19.71 -19.19 -8.22
CA LEU A 80 -20.08 -18.71 -6.90
C LEU A 80 -19.09 -19.19 -5.82
N TYR A 81 -18.65 -20.44 -5.90
CA TYR A 81 -17.61 -20.95 -5.01
C TYR A 81 -16.27 -20.19 -5.21
N GLN A 82 -15.89 -19.91 -6.46
CA GLN A 82 -14.71 -19.09 -6.75
C GLN A 82 -14.86 -17.68 -6.17
N GLN A 83 -16.05 -17.07 -6.23
CA GLN A 83 -16.33 -15.76 -5.67
C GLN A 83 -16.19 -15.75 -4.13
N GLU A 84 -16.60 -16.82 -3.44
CA GLU A 84 -16.41 -16.98 -2.00
C GLU A 84 -14.91 -17.06 -1.65
N SER A 85 -14.13 -17.83 -2.43
CA SER A 85 -12.68 -17.89 -2.29
C SER A 85 -12.04 -16.51 -2.43
N LEU A 86 -12.40 -15.75 -3.48
CA LEU A 86 -11.90 -14.40 -3.71
C LEU A 86 -12.29 -13.42 -2.59
N SER A 87 -13.49 -13.57 -2.02
CA SER A 87 -13.91 -12.77 -0.85
C SER A 87 -13.02 -13.03 0.37
N SER A 88 -12.61 -14.29 0.59
CA SER A 88 -11.67 -14.63 1.65
C SER A 88 -10.28 -14.01 1.44
N GLU A 89 -9.82 -13.98 0.18
CA GLU A 89 -8.55 -13.36 -0.20
C GLU A 89 -8.60 -11.83 -0.09
N GLN A 90 -9.72 -11.21 -0.48
CA GLN A 90 -9.95 -9.78 -0.29
C GLN A 90 -9.79 -9.39 1.18
N LYS A 91 -10.39 -10.14 2.12
CA LYS A 91 -10.25 -9.89 3.56
C LYS A 91 -8.79 -9.94 4.01
N LYS A 92 -7.99 -10.88 3.48
CA LYS A 92 -6.56 -10.97 3.79
C LYS A 92 -5.80 -9.75 3.27
N LEU A 93 -6.06 -9.32 2.03
CA LEU A 93 -5.43 -8.14 1.45
C LEU A 93 -5.82 -6.85 2.19
N GLU A 94 -7.07 -6.71 2.62
CA GLU A 94 -7.53 -5.57 3.43
C GLU A 94 -6.86 -5.53 4.81
N GLN A 95 -6.67 -6.68 5.46
CA GLN A 95 -5.91 -6.75 6.71
C GLN A 95 -4.44 -6.36 6.49
N GLN A 96 -3.80 -6.87 5.44
CA GLN A 96 -2.44 -6.47 5.06
C GLN A 96 -2.35 -4.97 4.79
N GLN A 97 -3.36 -4.38 4.16
CA GLN A 97 -3.41 -2.95 3.86
C GLN A 97 -3.39 -2.11 5.14
N ARG A 98 -4.18 -2.49 6.15
CA ARG A 98 -4.21 -1.81 7.46
C ARG A 98 -2.86 -1.86 8.17
N LEU A 99 -2.24 -3.04 8.21
CA LEU A 99 -0.92 -3.23 8.81
C LEU A 99 0.15 -2.41 8.10
N LEU A 100 0.10 -2.39 6.76
CA LEU A 100 1.04 -1.63 5.95
C LEU A 100 0.87 -0.13 6.13
N GLN A 101 -0.37 0.36 6.24
CA GLN A 101 -0.65 1.76 6.56
C GLN A 101 -0.05 2.17 7.91
N GLN A 102 -0.21 1.34 8.95
CA GLN A 102 0.41 1.59 10.26
C GLN A 102 1.94 1.67 10.15
N ARG A 103 2.57 0.69 9.47
CA ARG A 103 4.02 0.69 9.25
C ARG A 103 4.50 1.92 8.47
N LEU A 104 3.73 2.38 7.48
CA LEU A 104 4.04 3.56 6.70
C LEU A 104 4.02 4.82 7.57
N ILE A 105 3.00 4.97 8.43
CA ILE A 105 2.91 6.09 9.38
C ILE A 105 4.10 6.05 10.34
N GLU A 106 4.39 4.90 10.95
CA GLU A 106 5.50 4.77 11.89
C GLU A 106 6.86 5.09 11.27
N THR A 107 7.13 4.56 10.06
CA THR A 107 8.38 4.80 9.36
C THR A 107 8.52 6.26 8.91
N ASN A 108 7.43 6.88 8.44
CA ASN A 108 7.41 8.29 8.09
C ASN A 108 7.68 9.19 9.31
N ASN A 109 7.01 8.92 10.43
CA ASN A 109 7.22 9.66 11.68
C ASN A 109 8.68 9.55 12.17
N ARG A 110 9.29 8.36 12.06
CA ARG A 110 10.71 8.16 12.40
C ARG A 110 11.63 8.94 11.46
N TYR A 111 11.34 8.93 10.17
CA TYR A 111 12.09 9.69 9.16
C TYR A 111 12.06 11.19 9.45
N GLU A 112 10.87 11.75 9.72
CA GLU A 112 10.70 13.17 10.06
C GLU A 112 11.43 13.56 11.34
N LYS A 113 11.40 12.71 12.37
CA LYS A 113 12.15 12.91 13.61
C LYS A 113 13.66 12.97 13.37
N PHE A 114 14.22 12.03 12.61
CA PHE A 114 15.65 12.05 12.27
C PHE A 114 16.03 13.27 11.44
N GLN A 115 15.19 13.66 10.49
CA GLN A 115 15.44 14.84 9.67
C GLN A 115 15.45 16.12 10.52
N SER A 116 14.49 16.24 11.45
CA SER A 116 14.37 17.38 12.36
C SER A 116 15.56 17.46 13.33
N TYR A 117 15.95 16.33 13.91
CA TYR A 117 17.13 16.24 14.76
C TYR A 117 18.41 16.68 14.03
N LEU A 118 18.63 16.18 12.81
CA LEU A 118 19.81 16.56 12.02
C LEU A 118 19.82 18.05 11.65
N LYS A 119 18.66 18.66 11.44
CA LYS A 119 18.55 20.12 11.22
C LYS A 119 18.96 20.88 12.48
N GLN A 120 18.45 20.48 13.65
CA GLN A 120 18.79 21.11 14.94
C GLN A 120 20.26 20.95 15.28
N GLU A 121 20.84 19.76 15.08
CA GLU A 121 22.25 19.49 15.34
C GLU A 121 23.17 20.38 14.48
N ARG A 122 22.84 20.55 13.18
CA ARG A 122 23.58 21.48 12.30
C ARG A 122 23.50 22.92 12.78
N LEU A 123 22.32 23.35 13.23
CA LEU A 123 22.13 24.72 13.73
C LEU A 123 22.95 24.94 15.01
N ARG A 124 22.91 23.99 15.95
CA ARG A 124 23.71 24.03 17.18
C ARG A 124 25.21 24.12 16.90
N LEU A 125 25.70 23.29 15.97
CA LEU A 125 27.13 23.31 15.59
C LEU A 125 27.55 24.66 14.99
N ARG A 126 26.71 25.27 14.15
CA ARG A 126 26.98 26.61 13.59
C ARG A 126 27.00 27.69 14.68
N LEU A 127 26.06 27.63 15.61
CA LEU A 127 25.98 28.60 16.70
C LEU A 127 27.18 28.49 17.64
N ASN A 128 27.58 27.27 17.99
CA ASN A 128 28.78 27.05 18.81
C ASN A 128 30.05 27.58 18.13
N LEU A 129 30.20 27.36 16.82
CA LEU A 129 31.33 27.90 16.06
C LEU A 129 31.34 29.44 16.07
N ALA A 130 30.18 30.07 15.89
CA ALA A 130 30.06 31.53 15.91
C ALA A 130 30.38 32.11 17.30
N LEU A 131 29.95 31.45 18.38
CA LEU A 131 30.31 31.84 19.74
C LEU A 131 31.83 31.71 19.98
N GLN A 132 32.44 30.60 19.57
CA GLN A 132 33.89 30.43 19.68
C GLN A 132 34.66 31.53 18.93
N GLN A 133 34.22 31.88 17.72
CA GLN A 133 34.82 32.97 16.96
C GLN A 133 34.66 34.33 17.65
N GLN A 134 33.52 34.57 18.30
CA GLN A 134 33.28 35.79 19.06
C GLN A 134 34.19 35.85 20.29
N ASP A 135 34.29 34.77 21.07
CA ASP A 135 35.16 34.66 22.23
C ASP A 135 36.63 34.90 21.83
N GLU A 136 37.09 34.31 20.72
CA GLU A 136 38.43 34.55 20.16
C GLU A 136 38.66 36.02 19.78
N ILE A 137 37.68 36.69 19.18
CA ILE A 137 37.76 38.12 18.83
C ILE A 137 37.83 38.97 20.11
N GLU A 138 37.01 38.66 21.11
CA GLU A 138 36.99 39.37 22.40
C GLU A 138 38.32 39.22 23.15
N GLU A 139 38.89 38.02 23.20
CA GLU A 139 40.23 37.78 23.74
C GLU A 139 41.32 38.56 22.97
N LEU A 140 41.32 38.51 21.64
CA LEU A 140 42.28 39.28 20.85
C LEU A 140 42.14 40.79 21.05
N SER A 141 40.92 41.29 21.29
CA SER A 141 40.68 42.72 21.56
C SER A 141 41.15 43.15 22.95
N THR A 142 41.03 42.27 23.95
CA THR A 142 41.44 42.53 25.34
C THR A 142 42.96 42.45 25.52
N TYR A 143 43.63 41.54 24.81
CA TYR A 143 45.10 41.40 24.86
C TYR A 143 45.84 42.21 23.78
N GLY A 144 45.15 42.68 22.73
CA GLY A 144 45.73 43.47 21.63
C GLY A 144 45.84 44.98 21.91
N GLY A 145 45.23 45.47 23.00
CA GLY A 145 45.20 46.90 23.35
C GLY A 145 46.51 47.46 23.95
N ASP A 146 47.42 46.62 24.42
CA ASP A 146 48.60 47.06 25.18
C ASP A 146 49.89 47.24 24.34
N LYS A 147 49.77 47.42 23.02
CA LYS A 147 50.92 47.69 22.14
C LYS A 147 50.81 49.00 21.37
N THR A 148 50.50 50.10 22.06
CA THR A 148 50.91 51.45 21.63
C THR A 148 51.40 52.22 22.84
N GLY A 149 52.57 51.84 23.33
CA GLY A 149 53.31 52.53 24.37
C GLY A 149 54.77 52.68 23.99
N THR A 150 55.05 53.55 23.02
CA THR A 150 56.26 54.40 22.86
C THR A 150 56.00 55.40 21.75
#